data_AF-I4ZB60-F1
#
_entry.id   AF-I4ZB60-F1
#
_cell.length_a   1.000
_cell.length_b   1.000
_cell.length_c   1.000
_cell.angle_alpha   90.00
_cell.angle_beta   90.00
_cell.angle_gamma   90.00
#
_symmetry.space_group_name_H-M   'P 1'
#
loop_
_entity.id
_entity.type
_entity.pdbx_description
1 polymer ?
#
loop_
_entity_poly.entity_id
_entity_poly.type
_entity_poly.pdbx_seq_one_letter_code
_entity_poly.pdbx_strand_id
1 'polypeptide(L)'
;MKEWHNPSTLLNDFQHKVENKIKRLDGTPGFPVRSEKVSEEELSDYLFYYQAALDSGGSERTQYTIAGILIVLPILVISAIPDKNLPFTGMLSVIMAVAIGLVLFVIYRIISSIMVKTKVRKVKSEYPEAKRYVDEVLAFDK
;
A
#
# COMPACT_ATOMS: atom_id res chain seq x y z
N MET A 1 1.17 26.16 15.72
CA MET A 1 2.16 25.28 15.08
C MET A 1 1.41 24.36 14.14
N LYS A 2 1.69 24.42 12.83
CA LYS A 2 1.06 23.56 11.81
C LYS A 2 1.76 22.20 11.87
N GLU A 3 1.10 21.20 12.43
CA GLU A 3 1.56 19.82 12.36
C GLU A 3 1.51 19.36 10.91
N TRP A 4 2.68 19.08 10.36
CA TRP A 4 2.85 18.49 9.04
C TRP A 4 2.32 17.06 9.08
N HIS A 5 1.48 16.70 8.10
CA HIS A 5 1.06 15.33 7.82
C HIS A 5 2.32 14.45 7.65
N ASN A 6 2.70 13.74 8.70
CA ASN A 6 3.68 12.67 8.66
C ASN A 6 2.88 11.39 8.38
N PRO A 7 3.17 10.62 7.31
CA PRO A 7 2.45 9.36 7.07
C PRO A 7 2.46 8.46 8.29
N SER A 8 3.54 8.47 9.09
CA SER A 8 3.64 7.71 10.34
C SER A 8 2.57 8.03 11.38
N THR A 9 1.97 9.23 11.40
CA THR A 9 0.91 9.57 12.37
C THR A 9 -0.47 9.05 11.96
N LEU A 10 -0.74 8.87 10.66
CA LEU A 10 -1.92 8.13 10.17
C LEU A 10 -1.74 6.60 10.31
N LEU A 11 -0.50 6.12 10.37
CA LEU A 11 -0.12 4.70 10.39
C LEU A 11 -0.13 4.08 11.78
N ASN A 12 0.26 4.86 12.79
CA ASN A 12 0.09 4.53 14.20
C ASN A 12 -1.39 4.37 14.58
N ASP A 13 -2.27 4.95 13.75
CA ASP A 13 -3.68 5.08 14.02
C ASP A 13 -4.43 3.75 13.92
N PHE A 14 -4.07 2.81 13.02
CA PHE A 14 -4.80 1.53 12.92
C PHE A 14 -4.55 0.60 14.12
N GLN A 15 -3.28 0.30 14.41
CA GLN A 15 -2.92 -0.55 15.56
C GLN A 15 -3.40 0.08 16.87
N HIS A 16 -3.11 1.37 17.10
CA HIS A 16 -3.59 2.03 18.30
C HIS A 16 -5.11 2.16 18.36
N LYS A 17 -5.82 2.34 17.24
CA LYS A 17 -7.29 2.35 17.24
C LYS A 17 -7.85 1.01 17.69
N VAL A 18 -7.31 -0.10 17.17
CA VAL A 18 -7.76 -1.44 17.56
C VAL A 18 -7.39 -1.73 19.02
N GLU A 19 -6.13 -1.51 19.42
CA GLU A 19 -5.67 -1.72 20.79
C GLU A 19 -6.42 -0.84 21.80
N ASN A 20 -6.64 0.44 21.51
CA ASN A 20 -7.38 1.34 22.38
C ASN A 20 -8.85 0.97 22.45
N LYS A 21 -9.45 0.49 21.36
CA LYS A 21 -10.84 0.02 21.37
C LYS A 21 -11.00 -1.24 22.22
N ILE A 22 -10.07 -2.19 22.11
CA ILE A 22 -10.01 -3.37 22.99
C ILE A 22 -9.86 -2.90 24.44
N LYS A 23 -8.82 -2.13 24.78
CA LYS A 23 -8.60 -1.65 26.17
C LYS A 23 -9.78 -0.90 26.77
N ARG A 24 -10.54 -0.15 25.97
CA ARG A 24 -11.70 0.65 26.45
C ARG A 24 -12.97 -0.16 26.61
N LEU A 25 -13.17 -1.20 25.80
CA LEU A 25 -14.43 -1.92 25.72
C LEU A 25 -14.34 -3.35 26.26
N ASP A 26 -13.13 -3.83 26.53
CA ASP A 26 -12.88 -5.09 27.23
C ASP A 26 -13.63 -5.10 28.56
N GLY A 27 -14.43 -6.14 28.78
CA GLY A 27 -15.35 -6.26 29.92
C GLY A 27 -16.73 -5.59 29.76
N THR A 28 -17.04 -4.95 28.62
CA THR A 28 -18.41 -4.46 28.33
C THR A 28 -19.32 -5.63 27.93
N PRO A 29 -20.58 -5.70 28.41
CA PRO A 29 -21.55 -6.72 27.96
C PRO A 29 -21.70 -6.72 26.44
N GLY A 30 -21.52 -7.87 25.80
CA GLY A 30 -21.63 -8.04 24.35
C GLY A 30 -20.37 -7.69 23.55
N PHE A 31 -19.28 -7.25 24.19
CA PHE A 31 -18.00 -7.07 23.50
C PHE A 31 -17.42 -8.44 23.09
N PRO A 32 -16.88 -8.58 21.87
CA PRO A 32 -16.28 -9.83 21.41
C PRO A 32 -15.15 -10.28 22.34
N VAL A 33 -15.26 -11.51 22.84
CA VAL A 33 -14.25 -12.14 23.69
C VAL A 33 -13.22 -12.81 22.79
N ARG A 34 -11.94 -12.56 23.08
CA ARG A 34 -10.82 -13.18 22.35
C ARG A 34 -10.93 -14.71 22.49
N SER A 35 -10.85 -15.44 21.38
CA SER A 35 -10.86 -16.92 21.44
C SER A 35 -9.58 -17.42 22.11
N GLU A 36 -9.62 -18.57 22.79
CA GLU A 36 -8.42 -19.21 23.38
C GLU A 36 -7.32 -19.52 22.34
N LYS A 37 -7.69 -19.52 21.06
CA LYS A 37 -6.79 -19.76 19.93
C LYS A 37 -6.08 -18.51 19.43
N VAL A 38 -6.52 -17.31 19.81
CA VAL A 38 -5.85 -16.06 19.44
C VAL A 38 -5.06 -15.58 20.65
N SER A 39 -3.75 -15.78 20.64
CA SER A 39 -2.88 -15.23 21.67
C SER A 39 -2.71 -13.72 21.50
N GLU A 40 -2.28 -13.02 22.56
CA GLU A 40 -1.93 -11.60 22.47
C GLU A 40 -0.79 -11.36 21.46
N GLU A 41 0.15 -12.30 21.39
CA GLU A 41 1.25 -12.31 20.44
C GLU A 41 0.76 -12.48 19.00
N GLU A 42 -0.16 -13.42 18.73
CA GLU A 42 -0.73 -13.63 17.40
C GLU A 42 -1.56 -12.43 16.91
N LEU A 43 -2.29 -11.78 17.82
CA LEU A 43 -3.00 -10.54 17.50
C LEU A 43 -2.01 -9.40 17.17
N SER A 44 -0.96 -9.24 17.97
CA SER A 44 0.09 -8.24 17.76
C SER A 44 0.78 -8.47 16.41
N ASP A 45 1.16 -9.70 16.12
CA ASP A 45 1.79 -10.09 14.85
C ASP A 45 0.86 -9.82 13.67
N TYR A 46 -0.41 -10.19 13.76
CA TYR A 46 -1.38 -9.89 12.72
C TYR A 46 -1.48 -8.38 12.46
N LEU A 47 -1.62 -7.55 13.50
CA LEU A 47 -1.71 -6.10 13.36
C LEU A 47 -0.44 -5.53 12.71
N PHE A 48 0.73 -5.96 13.18
CA PHE A 48 2.03 -5.56 12.64
C PHE A 48 2.21 -5.93 11.17
N TYR A 49 1.98 -7.20 10.81
CA TYR A 49 2.11 -7.67 9.42
C TYR A 49 1.04 -7.07 8.51
N TYR A 50 -0.17 -6.85 9.02
CA TYR A 50 -1.25 -6.22 8.26
C TYR A 50 -0.90 -4.79 7.90
N GLN A 51 -0.34 -4.04 8.85
CA GLN A 51 0.20 -2.71 8.61
C GLN A 51 1.38 -2.73 7.64
N ALA A 52 2.36 -3.61 7.85
CA ALA A 52 3.50 -3.74 6.94
C ALA A 52 3.06 -4.08 5.51
N ALA A 53 1.99 -4.87 5.35
CA ALA A 53 1.41 -5.18 4.04
C ALA A 53 0.72 -3.97 3.40
N LEU A 54 0.00 -3.16 4.17
CA LEU A 54 -0.57 -1.89 3.70
C LEU A 54 0.54 -0.90 3.30
N ASP A 55 1.64 -0.84 4.04
CA ASP A 55 2.77 0.07 3.83
C ASP A 55 3.72 -0.36 2.72
N SER A 56 3.65 -1.64 2.34
CA SER A 56 4.52 -2.21 1.32
C SER A 56 4.31 -1.64 -0.09
N GLY A 57 3.28 -0.82 -0.30
CA GLY A 57 3.07 -0.07 -1.55
C GLY A 57 4.13 1.00 -1.82
N GLY A 58 5.02 1.25 -0.86
CA GLY A 58 6.02 2.30 -0.91
C GLY A 58 5.40 3.67 -0.63
N SER A 59 6.20 4.58 -0.07
CA SER A 59 5.75 5.95 0.18
C SER A 59 5.37 6.64 -1.14
N GLU A 60 4.44 7.61 -1.10
CA GLU A 60 4.11 8.42 -2.28
C GLU A 60 5.37 9.01 -2.93
N ARG A 61 6.36 9.42 -2.11
CA ARG A 61 7.66 9.92 -2.58
C ARG A 61 8.42 8.87 -3.41
N THR A 62 8.46 7.62 -2.95
CA THR A 62 9.09 6.51 -3.69
C THR A 62 8.36 6.25 -5.01
N GLN A 63 7.03 6.28 -5.00
CA GLN A 63 6.22 6.10 -6.20
C GLN A 63 6.45 7.22 -7.23
N TYR A 64 6.55 8.48 -6.79
CA TYR A 64 6.84 9.62 -7.67
C TYR A 64 8.26 9.56 -8.26
N THR A 65 9.26 9.11 -7.48
CA THR A 65 10.62 8.92 -8.01
C THR A 65 10.65 7.86 -9.10
N ILE A 66 9.99 6.71 -8.88
CA ILE A 66 9.91 5.64 -9.87
C ILE A 66 9.13 6.11 -11.12
N ALA A 67 8.04 6.85 -10.93
CA ALA A 67 7.28 7.46 -12.02
C ALA A 67 8.15 8.40 -12.88
N GLY A 68 8.93 9.27 -12.23
CA GLY A 68 9.86 10.18 -12.91
C GLY A 68 10.89 9.43 -13.74
N ILE A 69 11.49 8.38 -13.18
CA ILE A 69 12.45 7.51 -13.89
C ILE A 69 11.78 6.86 -15.11
N LEU A 70 10.57 6.32 -14.95
CA LEU A 70 9.82 5.64 -16.02
C LEU A 70 9.42 6.59 -17.16
N ILE A 71 9.17 7.87 -16.87
CA ILE A 71 8.83 8.88 -17.88
C ILE A 71 10.08 9.33 -18.65
N VAL A 72 11.23 9.47 -17.97
CA VAL A 72 12.48 9.96 -18.57
C VAL A 72 13.19 8.88 -19.39
N LEU A 73 13.12 7.61 -18.97
CA LEU A 73 13.85 6.51 -19.59
C LEU A 73 13.54 6.33 -21.10
N PRO A 74 12.28 6.36 -21.57
CA PRO A 74 11.95 6.28 -22.99
C PRO A 74 12.51 7.46 -23.80
N ILE A 75 12.54 8.65 -23.21
CA ILE A 75 13.10 9.85 -23.86
C ILE A 75 14.60 9.68 -24.06
N LEU A 76 15.31 9.18 -23.05
CA LEU A 76 16.75 8.88 -23.15
C LEU A 76 17.05 7.79 -24.18
N VAL A 77 16.23 6.73 -24.22
CA VAL A 77 16.39 5.64 -25.19
C VAL A 77 16.22 6.14 -26.62
N ILE A 78 15.20 6.96 -26.90
CA ILE A 78 15.00 7.54 -28.23
C ILE A 78 16.14 8.51 -28.58
N SER A 79 16.60 9.32 -27.63
CA SER A 79 17.72 10.25 -27.82
C SER A 79 19.04 9.54 -28.17
N ALA A 80 19.24 8.31 -27.71
CA ALA A 80 20.44 7.52 -27.98
C ALA A 80 20.42 6.82 -29.36
N ILE A 81 19.29 6.80 -30.07
CA ILE A 81 19.14 6.12 -31.36
C ILE A 81 19.23 7.16 -32.48
N PRO A 82 20.06 6.93 -33.53
CA PRO A 82 20.12 7.82 -34.69
C PRO A 82 18.75 7.92 -35.39
N ASP A 83 18.33 9.13 -35.77
CA ASP A 83 17.00 9.40 -36.34
C ASP A 83 16.61 8.48 -37.52
N LYS A 84 17.60 8.08 -38.32
CA LYS A 84 17.44 7.16 -39.46
C LYS A 84 16.98 5.75 -39.08
N ASN A 85 17.16 5.35 -37.82
CA ASN A 85 16.81 4.03 -37.29
C ASN A 85 15.53 4.07 -36.44
N LEU A 86 14.90 5.23 -36.29
CA LEU A 86 13.64 5.36 -35.56
C LEU A 86 12.47 4.98 -36.46
N PRO A 87 11.48 4.23 -35.95
CA PRO A 87 10.28 3.86 -36.71
C PRO A 87 9.42 5.07 -37.09
N PHE A 88 9.62 6.21 -36.41
CA PHE A 88 8.95 7.48 -36.65
C PHE A 88 9.99 8.61 -36.67
N THR A 89 9.85 9.56 -37.59
CA THR A 89 10.80 10.66 -37.78
C THR A 89 10.29 11.97 -37.18
N GLY A 90 11.22 12.79 -36.67
CA GLY A 90 10.94 14.13 -36.15
C GLY A 90 10.05 14.14 -34.90
N MET A 91 9.11 15.09 -34.82
CA MET A 91 8.28 15.32 -33.63
C MET A 91 7.45 14.09 -33.19
N LEU A 92 7.11 13.19 -34.11
CA LEU A 92 6.33 11.98 -33.82
C LEU A 92 7.10 10.99 -32.92
N SER A 93 8.42 10.90 -33.03
CA SER A 93 9.21 10.03 -32.15
C SER A 93 9.16 10.51 -30.69
N VAL A 94 9.21 11.83 -30.48
CA VAL A 94 9.12 12.46 -29.16
C VAL A 94 7.74 12.23 -28.54
N ILE A 95 6.66 12.43 -29.32
CA ILE A 95 5.29 12.17 -28.87
C ILE A 95 5.12 10.69 -28.49
N MET A 96 5.68 9.76 -29.28
CA MET A 96 5.66 8.33 -28.98
C MET A 96 6.46 7.99 -27.73
N ALA A 97 7.62 8.62 -27.49
CA ALA A 97 8.40 8.43 -26.26
C ALA A 97 7.58 8.80 -25.02
N VAL A 98 6.91 9.96 -25.07
CA VAL A 98 6.07 10.44 -23.96
C VAL A 98 4.88 9.49 -23.76
N ALA A 99 4.23 9.06 -24.85
CA ALA A 99 3.13 8.09 -24.77
C ALA A 99 3.58 6.76 -24.14
N ILE A 100 4.75 6.23 -24.53
CA ILE A 100 5.33 5.01 -23.93
C ILE A 100 5.62 5.23 -22.44
N GLY A 101 6.20 6.36 -22.06
CA GLY A 101 6.43 6.70 -20.64
C GLY A 101 5.15 6.75 -19.81
N LEU A 102 4.07 7.32 -20.37
CA LEU A 102 2.76 7.33 -19.72
C LEU A 102 2.16 5.93 -19.59
N VAL A 103 2.28 5.09 -20.61
CA VAL A 103 1.82 3.69 -20.56
C VAL A 103 2.58 2.91 -19.49
N LEU A 104 3.92 3.06 -19.42
CA LEU A 104 4.75 2.44 -18.38
C LEU A 104 4.34 2.90 -16.98
N PHE A 105 4.03 4.19 -16.80
CA PHE A 105 3.54 4.70 -15.52
C PHE A 105 2.20 4.08 -15.11
N VAL A 106 1.25 3.95 -16.04
CA VAL A 106 -0.04 3.30 -15.77
C VAL A 106 0.15 1.83 -15.40
N ILE A 107 1.00 1.11 -16.12
CA ILE A 107 1.34 -0.30 -15.81
C ILE A 107 1.95 -0.39 -14.41
N TYR A 108 2.91 0.47 -14.07
CA TYR A 108 3.51 0.52 -12.74
C TYR A 108 2.46 0.75 -11.64
N ARG A 109 1.53 1.69 -11.85
CA ARG A 109 0.45 1.98 -10.89
C ARG A 109 -0.45 0.77 -10.66
N ILE A 110 -0.79 0.04 -11.73
CA ILE A 110 -1.60 -1.19 -11.65
C ILE A 110 -0.84 -2.27 -10.86
N ILE A 111 0.42 -2.51 -11.20
CA ILE A 111 1.26 -3.54 -10.54
C ILE A 111 1.43 -3.21 -9.04
N SER A 112 1.72 -1.95 -8.70
CA SER A 112 1.85 -1.50 -7.31
C SER A 112 0.57 -1.77 -6.51
N SER A 113 -0.59 -1.43 -7.08
CA SER A 113 -1.88 -1.70 -6.43
C SER A 113 -2.14 -3.21 -6.23
N ILE A 114 -1.77 -4.03 -7.21
CA ILE A 114 -1.92 -5.49 -7.13
C ILE A 114 -0.97 -6.08 -6.07
N MET A 115 0.27 -5.61 -5.98
CA MET A 115 1.24 -6.08 -4.99
C MET A 115 0.75 -5.83 -3.55
N VAL A 116 0.25 -4.62 -3.27
CA VAL A 116 -0.33 -4.28 -1.95
C VAL A 116 -1.50 -5.21 -1.64
N LYS A 117 -2.45 -5.35 -2.58
CA LYS A 117 -3.61 -6.23 -2.40
C LYS A 117 -3.22 -7.68 -2.15
N THR A 118 -2.17 -8.16 -2.82
CA THR A 118 -1.68 -9.53 -2.67
C THR A 118 -1.03 -9.76 -1.32
N LYS A 119 -0.19 -8.82 -0.86
CA LYS A 119 0.42 -8.88 0.47
C LYS A 119 -0.61 -8.80 1.58
N VAL A 120 -1.59 -7.89 1.46
CA VAL A 120 -2.71 -7.78 2.40
C VAL A 120 -3.53 -9.08 2.41
N ARG A 121 -3.80 -9.66 1.24
CA ARG A 121 -4.52 -10.94 1.14
C ARG A 121 -3.75 -12.09 1.78
N LYS A 122 -2.42 -12.10 1.65
CA LYS A 122 -1.55 -13.11 2.27
C LYS A 122 -1.65 -13.03 3.79
N VAL A 123 -1.45 -11.85 4.39
CA VAL A 123 -1.56 -11.67 5.85
C VAL A 123 -2.96 -12.04 6.38
N LYS A 124 -4.02 -11.66 5.66
CA LYS A 124 -5.40 -12.05 6.01
C LYS A 124 -5.64 -13.56 5.97
N SER A 125 -4.90 -14.31 5.15
CA SER A 125 -5.00 -15.76 5.05
C SER A 125 -4.14 -16.49 6.07
N GLU A 126 -3.07 -15.85 6.52
CA GLU A 126 -2.09 -16.40 7.47
C GLU A 126 -2.61 -16.32 8.91
N TYR A 127 -3.43 -15.30 9.22
CA TYR A 127 -4.04 -15.10 10.54
C TYR A 127 -5.58 -14.98 10.47
N PRO A 128 -6.30 -16.07 10.12
CA PRO A 128 -7.75 -16.02 9.90
C PRO A 128 -8.54 -15.76 11.19
N GLU A 129 -8.09 -16.26 12.34
CA GLU A 129 -8.78 -16.07 13.63
C GLU A 129 -8.55 -14.66 14.20
N ALA A 130 -7.31 -14.15 14.15
CA ALA A 130 -7.00 -12.77 14.55
C ALA A 130 -7.74 -11.74 13.69
N LYS A 131 -7.85 -11.97 12.37
CA LYS A 131 -8.67 -11.14 11.49
C LYS A 131 -10.13 -11.10 11.93
N ARG A 132 -10.74 -12.26 12.20
CA ARG A 132 -12.16 -12.34 12.60
C ARG A 132 -12.40 -11.56 13.89
N TYR A 133 -11.51 -11.71 14.87
CA TYR A 133 -11.57 -10.95 16.12
C TYR A 133 -11.46 -9.44 15.89
N VAL A 134 -10.49 -8.98 15.08
CA VAL A 134 -10.34 -7.56 14.75
C VAL A 134 -11.56 -7.02 13.99
N ASP A 135 -12.13 -7.78 13.06
CA ASP A 135 -13.34 -7.39 12.33
C ASP A 135 -14.54 -7.25 13.29
N GLU A 136 -14.72 -8.16 14.25
CA GLU A 136 -15.75 -8.10 15.29
C GLU A 136 -15.55 -6.90 16.23
N VAL A 137 -14.31 -6.65 16.68
CA VAL A 137 -13.96 -5.48 17.51
C VAL A 137 -14.25 -4.17 16.77
N LEU A 138 -13.94 -4.11 15.48
CA LEU A 138 -14.20 -2.93 14.66
C LEU A 138 -15.70 -2.73 14.40
N ALA A 139 -16.45 -3.80 14.16
CA ALA A 139 -17.90 -3.78 13.92
C ALA A 139 -18.74 -3.51 15.17
N PHE A 140 -18.18 -3.73 16.37
CA PHE A 140 -18.85 -3.42 17.63
C PHE A 140 -18.97 -1.90 17.81
N ASP A 141 -20.12 -1.34 17.44
CA ASP A 141 -20.50 0.03 17.80
C ASP A 141 -21.32 0.00 19.09
N LYS A 142 -21.02 0.94 19.99
CA LYS A 142 -21.68 1.09 21.30
C LYS A 142 -22.64 2.26 21.26
#